data_AF-A0A7V7WN26-F1
#
_entry.id   AF-A0A7V7WN26-F1
#
_cell.length_a   1.000
_cell.length_b   1.000
_cell.length_c   1.000
_cell.angle_alpha   90.00
_cell.angle_beta   90.00
_cell.angle_gamma   90.00
#
_symmetry.space_group_name_H-M   'P 1'
#
loop_
_entity.id
_entity.type
_entity.pdbx_description
1 polymer ?
#
loop_
_entity_poly.entity_id
_entity_poly.type
_entity_poly.pdbx_seq_one_letter_code
_entity_poly.pdbx_strand_id
1 'polypeptide(L)' 'MKTRYFLAGLALVALVLGLTAFYWGDLPERVPVHWNAAGAIDRYGSRWELVLFGPGMMLGTLLLFAVLPWLSPRRFKVED' A
#
# COMPACT_ATOMS: atom_id res chain seq x y z
N MET A 1 4.00 -13.89 -10.59
CA MET A 1 4.14 -12.52 -11.14
C MET A 1 5.49 -12.39 -11.83
N LYS A 2 5.54 -11.79 -13.04
CA LYS A 2 6.81 -11.58 -13.76
C LYS A 2 7.73 -10.65 -12.95
N THR A 3 9.02 -10.99 -12.86
CA THR A 3 10.00 -10.28 -12.01
C THR A 3 10.01 -8.78 -12.25
N ARG A 4 9.91 -8.34 -13.50
CA ARG A 4 9.87 -6.91 -13.86
C ARG A 4 8.70 -6.14 -13.22
N TYR A 5 7.53 -6.76 -13.09
CA TYR A 5 6.36 -6.12 -12.47
C TYR A 5 6.48 -6.10 -10.95
N PHE A 6 7.05 -7.14 -10.35
CA PHE A 6 7.36 -7.14 -8.92
C PHE A 6 8.36 -6.05 -8.58
N LEU A 7 9.44 -5.92 -9.36
CA LEU A 7 10.46 -4.88 -9.17
C LEU A 7 9.89 -3.47 -9.38
N ALA A 8 9.05 -3.27 -10.40
CA ALA A 8 8.36 -1.99 -10.59
C ALA A 8 7.44 -1.66 -9.40
N GLY A 9 6.68 -2.64 -8.89
CA GLY A 9 5.86 -2.49 -7.69
C GLY A 9 6.69 -2.14 -6.46
N LEU A 10 7.82 -2.82 -6.26
CA LEU A 10 8.72 -2.56 -5.14
C LEU A 10 9.33 -1.15 -5.22
N ALA A 11 9.70 -0.70 -6.43
CA ALA A 11 10.20 0.66 -6.65
C ALA A 11 9.14 1.72 -6.32
N LEU A 12 7.87 1.49 -6.68
CA LEU A 12 6.77 2.40 -6.31
C LEU A 12 6.52 2.43 -4.81
N VAL A 13 6.52 1.27 -4.14
CA VAL A 13 6.40 1.19 -2.67
C VAL A 13 7.54 1.94 -2.00
N ALA A 14 8.78 1.74 -2.45
CA ALA A 14 9.95 2.43 -1.93
C ALA A 14 9.88 3.95 -2.15
N LEU A 15 9.39 4.40 -3.32
CA LEU A 15 9.18 5.82 -3.60
C LEU A 15 8.17 6.43 -2.64
N VAL A 16 7.01 5.81 -2.44
CA VAL A 16 5.96 6.33 -1.54
C VAL A 16 6.42 6.33 -0.09
N LEU A 17 7.10 5.26 0.36
CA LEU A 17 7.71 5.23 1.69
C LEU A 17 8.78 6.32 1.86
N GLY A 18 9.63 6.52 0.85
CA GLY A 18 10.65 7.56 0.84
C GLY A 18 10.05 8.96 0.96
N LEU A 19 8.99 9.25 0.19
CA LEU A 19 8.25 10.52 0.29
C LEU A 19 7.59 10.69 1.65
N THR A 20 6.99 9.63 2.19
CA THR A 20 6.33 9.67 3.52
C THR A 20 7.35 9.93 4.63
N ALA A 21 8.53 9.29 4.55
CA ALA A 21 9.63 9.50 5.48
C ALA A 21 10.23 10.91 5.34
N PHE A 22 10.36 11.42 4.11
CA PHE A 22 10.87 12.75 3.83
C PHE A 22 9.99 13.84 4.49
N TYR A 23 8.67 13.71 4.41
CA TYR A 23 7.71 14.64 5.03
C TYR A 23 7.28 14.27 6.45
N TRP A 24 7.95 13.31 7.10
CA TRP A 24 7.51 12.79 8.40
C TRP A 24 7.47 13.86 9.51
N GLY A 25 8.42 14.80 9.48
CA GLY A 25 8.48 15.92 10.44
C GLY A 25 7.33 16.93 10.26
N ASP A 26 6.83 17.07 9.03
CA ASP A 26 5.77 18.03 8.68
C ASP A 26 4.38 17.41 8.87
N LEU A 27 4.29 16.08 8.97
CA LEU A 27 3.04 15.36 9.18
C LEU A 27 2.49 15.63 10.59
N PRO A 28 1.31 16.26 10.72
CA PRO A 28 0.69 16.46 12.02
C PRO A 28 0.35 15.11 12.66
N GLU A 29 0.23 15.07 13.98
CA GLU A 29 -0.10 13.83 14.69
C GLU A 29 -1.44 13.24 14.22
N ARG A 30 -2.38 14.11 13.83
CA ARG A 30 -3.67 13.73 13.24
C ARG A 30 -3.82 14.27 11.83
N VAL A 31 -4.20 13.38 10.92
CA VAL A 31 -4.42 13.69 9.49
C VAL A 31 -5.84 13.27 9.07
N PRO A 32 -6.45 13.95 8.10
CA PRO A 32 -7.67 13.47 7.45
C PRO A 32 -7.44 12.08 6.84
N VAL A 33 -8.36 11.16 7.09
CA VAL A 33 -8.25 9.75 6.64
C VAL A 33 -9.53 9.23 6.01
N HIS A 34 -10.61 10.01 6.04
CA HIS A 34 -11.87 9.70 5.39
C HIS A 34 -12.63 10.98 5.05
N TRP A 35 -13.41 10.88 3.98
CA TRP A 35 -14.27 11.95 3.49
C TRP A 35 -15.66 11.37 3.25
N ASN A 36 -16.69 12.11 3.63
CA ASN A 36 -18.06 11.72 3.34
C ASN A 36 -18.40 11.95 1.86
N ALA A 37 -19.61 11.57 1.45
CA ALA A 37 -20.07 11.71 0.06
C ALA A 37 -20.14 13.18 -0.43
N ALA A 38 -20.12 14.17 0.47
CA ALA A 38 -20.06 15.58 0.13
C ALA A 38 -18.61 16.11 -0.01
N GLY A 39 -17.61 15.26 0.15
CA GLY A 39 -16.20 15.64 0.12
C GLY A 39 -15.72 16.37 1.38
N ALA A 40 -16.51 16.37 2.46
CA ALA A 40 -16.09 16.93 3.75
C ALA A 40 -15.35 15.88 4.57
N ILE A 41 -14.31 16.30 5.28
CA ILE A 41 -13.57 15.43 6.21
C ILE A 41 -14.49 15.07 7.37
N ASP A 42 -14.80 13.79 7.52
CA ASP A 42 -15.64 13.27 8.61
C ASP A 42 -14.85 12.37 9.57
N ARG A 43 -13.59 12.02 9.24
CA ARG A 43 -12.68 11.29 10.13
C ARG A 43 -11.23 11.76 10.02
N TYR A 44 -10.62 11.94 11.19
CA TYR A 44 -9.19 12.14 11.36
C TYR A 44 -8.58 10.94 12.08
N GLY A 45 -7.47 10.45 11.57
CA GLY A 45 -6.69 9.34 12.14
C GLY A 45 -5.28 9.80 12.48
N SER A 46 -4.49 8.91 13.08
CA SER A 46 -3.08 9.18 13.35
C SER A 46 -2.24 9.21 12.07
N ARG A 47 -1.09 9.91 12.08
CA ARG A 47 -0.10 9.80 10.98
C ARG A 47 0.39 8.36 10.72
N TRP A 48 0.29 7.48 11.72
CA TRP A 48 0.61 6.05 11.55
C TRP A 48 -0.46 5.29 10.78
N GLU A 49 -1.74 5.65 10.92
CA GLU A 49 -2.80 5.09 10.08
C GLU A 49 -2.55 5.42 8.61
N LEU A 50 -2.06 6.62 8.29
CA LEU A 50 -1.68 6.99 6.93
C LEU A 50 -0.56 6.08 6.37
N VAL A 51 0.44 5.75 7.18
CA VAL A 51 1.51 4.81 6.78
C VAL A 51 0.96 3.40 6.56
N LEU A 52 0.13 2.91 7.48
CA LEU A 52 -0.42 1.56 7.42
C LEU A 52 -1.36 1.38 6.21
N PHE A 53 -2.30 2.30 6.02
CA PHE A 53 -3.30 2.22 4.95
C PHE A 53 -2.80 2.75 3.60
N GLY A 54 -1.73 3.55 3.58
CA GLY A 54 -1.05 3.97 2.36
C GLY A 54 0.04 2.96 1.95
N PRO A 55 1.34 3.29 2.14
CA PRO A 55 2.43 2.42 1.69
C PRO A 55 2.43 1.02 2.32
N GLY A 56 1.93 0.86 3.54
CA GLY A 56 1.80 -0.45 4.21
C GLY A 56 0.85 -1.38 3.46
N MET A 57 -0.32 -0.89 3.06
CA MET A 57 -1.29 -1.66 2.28
C MET A 57 -0.74 -1.97 0.89
N MET A 58 -0.07 -1.02 0.23
CA MET A 58 0.59 -1.26 -1.06
C MET A 58 1.59 -2.44 -0.98
N LEU A 59 2.46 -2.43 0.04
CA LEU A 59 3.41 -3.51 0.28
C LEU A 59 2.68 -4.83 0.58
N GLY A 60 1.68 -4.80 1.46
CA GLY A 60 0.88 -5.96 1.83
C GLY A 60 0.22 -6.62 0.62
N THR A 61 -0.39 -5.83 -0.27
CA THR A 61 -1.00 -6.32 -1.51
C THR A 61 0.04 -6.88 -2.49
N LEU A 62 1.19 -6.22 -2.63
CA LEU A 62 2.28 -6.71 -3.49
C LEU A 62 2.80 -8.07 -3.02
N LEU A 63 3.03 -8.21 -1.71
CA LEU A 63 3.47 -9.47 -1.10
C LEU A 63 2.39 -10.54 -1.18
N LEU A 64 1.11 -10.19 -0.97
CA LEU A 64 -0.01 -11.11 -1.14
C LEU A 64 0.00 -11.70 -2.55
N PHE A 65 0.07 -10.89 -3.60
CA PHE A 65 0.12 -11.39 -4.98
C PHE A 65 1.41 -12.16 -5.32
N ALA A 66 2.51 -11.87 -4.62
CA ALA A 66 3.73 -12.67 -4.75
C ALA A 66 3.58 -14.07 -4.13
N VAL A 67 2.84 -14.19 -3.02
CA VAL A 67 2.63 -15.44 -2.28
C VAL A 67 1.45 -16.26 -2.81
N LEU A 68 0.41 -15.62 -3.35
CA LEU A 68 -0.81 -16.30 -3.83
C LEU A 68 -0.57 -17.50 -4.77
N PRO A 69 0.39 -17.47 -5.73
CA PRO A 69 0.68 -18.63 -6.57
C PRO A 69 1.12 -19.88 -5.79
N TRP A 70 1.78 -19.71 -4.64
CA TRP A 70 2.17 -20.81 -3.76
C TRP A 70 0.96 -21.47 -3.07
N LEU A 71 -0.11 -20.69 -2.82
CA LEU A 71 -1.36 -21.20 -2.25
C LEU A 71 -2.24 -21.90 -3.30
N SER A 72 -1.97 -21.71 -4.60
CA SER A 72 -2.76 -22.31 -5.68
C SER A 72 -2.65 -23.85 -5.67
N PRO A 73 -3.78 -24.58 -5.59
CA PRO A 73 -3.77 -26.03 -5.77
C PRO A 73 -3.23 -26.42 -7.14
N ARG A 74 -2.36 -27.43 -7.21
CA ARG A 74 -1.65 -27.89 -8.44
C ARG A 74 -2.53 -28.18 -9.67
N ARG A 75 -3.86 -28.25 -9.51
CA ARG A 75 -4.82 -28.54 -10.59
C ARG A 75 -5.32 -27.31 -11.33
N PHE A 76 -5.02 -26.10 -10.86
CA PHE A 76 -5.32 -24.85 -11.57
C PHE A 76 -4.01 -24.23 -12.08
N LYS A 77 -3.72 -24.44 -13.37
CA LYS A 77 -2.65 -23.70 -14.04
C LYS A 77 -3.15 -22.27 -14.25
N VAL A 78 -2.41 -21.31 -13.73
CA VAL A 78 -2.55 -19.90 -14.12
C VAL A 78 -1.70 -19.77 -15.39
N GLU A 79 -2.33 -19.56 -16.53
CA GLU A 79 -1.62 -19.29 -17.79
C GLU A 79 -0.94 -17.91 -17.72
N ASP A 80 0.29 -17.80 -18.24
CA ASP A 80 1.22 -16.65 -18.12
C ASP A 80 0.97 -15.47 -19.09
#